data_AF-A0A951HUY8-F1
#
_entry.id   AF-A0A951HUY8-F1
#
_cell.length_a   1.000
_cell.length_b   1.000
_cell.length_c   1.000
_cell.angle_alpha   90.00
_cell.angle_beta   90.00
_cell.angle_gamma   90.00
#
_symmetry.space_group_name_H-M   'P 1'
#
loop_
_entity.id
_entity.type
_entity.pdbx_description
1 polymer ?
#
loop_
_entity_poly.entity_id
_entity_poly.type
_entity_poly.pdbx_seq_one_letter_code
_entity_poly.pdbx_strand_id
1 'polypeptide(L)'
;RSGGAQLFSEFVATFGLLAVIWGCVRLRSSAVPFAVAAYITAAYWFTASTSFANPAVTLARAASDTFAGLRPIDAPGFIIAQLIGAFAATYLFRWLVPTLPKDADAVIVPHDEKDKR
;
A
#
# COMPACT_ATOMS: atom_id res chain seq x y z
N ARG A 1 -16.05 11.18 17.51
CA ARG A 1 -15.10 10.57 18.47
C ARG A 1 -13.74 10.52 17.78
N SER A 2 -12.79 11.38 18.14
CA SER A 2 -11.38 11.23 17.72
C SER A 2 -10.67 10.30 18.71
N GLY A 3 -9.77 9.45 18.25
CA GLY A 3 -9.09 8.49 19.12
C GLY A 3 -8.10 7.59 18.40
N GLY A 4 -7.20 6.96 19.17
CA GLY A 4 -6.14 6.10 18.65
C GLY A 4 -6.62 4.94 17.78
N ALA A 5 -7.86 4.47 17.97
CA ALA A 5 -8.49 3.46 17.11
C ALA A 5 -8.64 3.92 15.65
N GLN A 6 -8.86 5.23 15.40
CA GLN A 6 -8.96 5.77 14.04
C GLN A 6 -7.60 5.83 13.36
N LEU A 7 -6.55 6.22 14.09
CA LEU A 7 -5.18 6.23 13.59
C LEU A 7 -4.70 4.81 13.26
N PHE A 8 -4.95 3.85 14.16
CA PHE A 8 -4.62 2.46 13.91
C PHE A 8 -5.38 1.88 12.72
N SER A 9 -6.65 2.26 12.58
CA SER A 9 -7.51 1.90 11.44
C SER A 9 -6.94 2.38 10.10
N GLU A 10 -6.44 3.61 10.02
CA GLU A 10 -5.78 4.13 8.80
C GLU A 10 -4.45 3.43 8.50
N PHE A 11 -3.68 3.08 9.55
CA PHE A 11 -2.48 2.27 9.38
C PHE A 11 -2.82 0.92 8.75
N VAL A 12 -3.79 0.19 9.30
CA VAL A 12 -4.21 -1.13 8.80
C VAL A 12 -4.75 -1.04 7.38
N ALA A 13 -5.59 -0.04 7.11
CA ALA A 13 -6.14 0.19 5.78
C ALA A 13 -5.05 0.45 4.74
N THR A 14 -4.09 1.33 5.03
CA THR A 14 -3.02 1.66 4.08
C THR A 14 -2.06 0.50 3.89
N PHE A 15 -1.72 -0.19 4.98
CA PHE A 15 -0.86 -1.36 4.96
C PHE A 15 -1.45 -2.47 4.08
N GLY A 16 -2.70 -2.86 4.32
CA GLY A 16 -3.32 -3.93 3.56
C GLY A 16 -3.59 -3.54 2.11
N LEU A 17 -3.91 -2.28 1.82
CA LEU A 17 -4.07 -1.79 0.45
C LEU A 17 -2.79 -1.98 -0.36
N LEU A 18 -1.64 -1.55 0.17
CA LEU A 18 -0.36 -1.74 -0.51
C LEU A 18 -0.01 -3.23 -0.61
N ALA A 19 -0.28 -4.03 0.43
CA ALA A 19 -0.06 -5.47 0.38
C ALA A 19 -0.83 -6.14 -0.77
N VAL A 20 -2.10 -5.77 -0.95
CA VAL A 20 -2.94 -6.23 -2.07
C VAL A 20 -2.35 -5.79 -3.41
N ILE A 21 -1.94 -4.53 -3.54
CA ILE A 21 -1.34 -4.02 -4.78
C ILE A 21 -0.06 -4.81 -5.12
N TRP A 22 0.89 -4.91 -4.20
CA TRP A 22 2.15 -5.63 -4.43
C TRP A 22 1.91 -7.11 -4.76
N GLY A 23 1.03 -7.79 -4.02
CA GLY A 23 0.67 -9.18 -4.26
C GLY A 23 0.02 -9.39 -5.63
N CYS A 24 -0.96 -8.56 -6.00
CA CYS A 24 -1.66 -8.67 -7.28
C CYS A 24 -0.77 -8.30 -8.47
N VAL A 25 0.07 -7.25 -8.36
CA VAL A 25 1.00 -6.88 -9.43
C VAL A 25 1.92 -8.05 -9.77
N ARG A 26 2.41 -8.78 -8.76
CA ARG A 26 3.33 -9.92 -8.95
C ARG A 26 2.66 -11.16 -9.55
N LEU A 27 1.42 -11.46 -9.17
CA LEU A 27 0.72 -12.67 -9.61
C LEU A 27 -0.09 -12.46 -10.88
N ARG A 28 -0.83 -11.35 -10.97
CA ARG A 28 -1.73 -11.04 -12.08
C ARG A 28 -2.06 -9.55 -12.10
N SER A 29 -1.20 -8.75 -12.74
CA SER A 29 -1.29 -7.28 -12.73
C SER A 29 -2.61 -6.74 -13.28
N SER A 30 -3.27 -7.48 -14.19
CA SER A 30 -4.59 -7.12 -14.72
C SER A 30 -5.71 -7.15 -13.67
N ALA A 31 -5.53 -7.85 -12.55
CA ALA A 31 -6.52 -7.95 -11.48
C ALA A 31 -6.40 -6.84 -10.42
N VAL A 32 -5.33 -6.02 -10.47
CA VAL A 32 -5.05 -4.97 -9.49
C VAL A 32 -6.23 -4.00 -9.29
N PRO A 33 -6.89 -3.47 -10.35
CA PRO A 33 -8.00 -2.54 -10.15
C PRO A 33 -9.16 -3.15 -9.37
N PHE A 34 -9.50 -4.40 -9.67
CA PHE A 34 -10.57 -5.12 -8.98
C PHE A 34 -10.18 -5.43 -7.52
N ALA A 35 -8.95 -5.87 -7.29
CA ALA A 35 -8.45 -6.17 -5.95
C ALA A 35 -8.38 -4.93 -5.06
N VAL A 36 -7.95 -3.78 -5.61
CA VAL A 36 -7.96 -2.49 -4.93
C VAL A 36 -9.39 -2.09 -4.56
N ALA A 37 -10.33 -2.14 -5.50
CA ALA A 37 -11.73 -1.80 -5.23
C ALA A 37 -12.35 -2.70 -4.15
N ALA A 38 -12.11 -4.01 -4.24
CA ALA A 38 -12.58 -4.98 -3.25
C ALA A 38 -11.98 -4.71 -1.85
N TYR A 39 -10.69 -4.40 -1.77
CA TYR A 39 -10.04 -4.10 -0.51
C TYR A 39 -10.56 -2.80 0.12
N ILE A 40 -10.71 -1.72 -0.66
CA ILE A 40 -11.27 -0.46 -0.15
C ILE A 40 -12.71 -0.66 0.35
N THR A 41 -13.52 -1.42 -0.40
CA THR A 41 -14.91 -1.74 0.01
C THR A 41 -14.92 -2.53 1.32
N ALA A 42 -14.06 -3.53 1.45
CA ALA A 42 -13.93 -4.30 2.69
C ALA A 42 -13.46 -3.41 3.85
N ALA A 43 -12.42 -2.60 3.63
CA ALA A 43 -11.84 -1.71 4.63
C ALA A 43 -12.87 -0.70 5.15
N TYR A 44 -13.77 -0.21 4.29
CA TYR A 44 -14.88 0.62 4.74
C TYR A 44 -15.77 -0.08 5.79
N TRP A 45 -15.93 -1.41 5.71
CA TRP A 45 -16.77 -2.21 6.61
C TRP A 45 -16.05 -2.69 7.88
N PHE A 46 -14.78 -3.08 7.79
CA PHE A 46 -14.05 -3.64 8.93
C PHE A 46 -13.17 -2.63 9.68
N THR A 47 -12.94 -1.43 9.13
CA THR A 47 -12.11 -0.41 9.78
C THR A 47 -12.95 0.65 10.49
N ALA A 48 -12.45 1.18 11.60
CA ALA A 48 -13.19 2.10 12.46
C ALA A 48 -13.27 3.55 11.91
N SER A 49 -12.48 3.89 10.87
CA SER A 49 -12.31 5.26 10.35
C SER A 49 -12.94 5.52 8.98
N THR A 50 -13.73 4.61 8.42
CA THR A 50 -14.20 4.66 7.01
C THR A 50 -13.08 4.61 5.94
N SER A 51 -11.84 4.28 6.35
CA SER A 51 -10.65 4.03 5.52
C SER A 51 -10.38 5.07 4.42
N PHE A 52 -9.63 6.13 4.74
CA PHE A 52 -9.15 7.05 3.70
C PHE A 52 -7.96 6.47 2.94
N ALA A 53 -6.99 5.87 3.65
CA ALA A 53 -5.82 5.17 3.11
C ALA A 53 -5.04 5.94 2.02
N ASN A 54 -5.20 7.27 1.99
CA ASN A 54 -4.73 8.14 0.93
C ASN A 54 -4.67 9.60 1.44
N PRO A 55 -3.46 10.19 1.56
CA PRO A 55 -3.29 11.56 2.04
C PRO A 55 -4.03 12.61 1.22
N ALA A 56 -4.15 12.43 -0.10
CA ALA A 56 -4.87 13.36 -0.97
C ALA A 56 -6.37 13.36 -0.69
N VAL A 57 -6.95 12.18 -0.43
CA VAL A 57 -8.37 12.06 -0.05
C VAL A 57 -8.60 12.65 1.33
N THR A 58 -7.68 12.41 2.28
CA THR A 58 -7.73 13.00 3.62
C THR A 58 -7.72 14.53 3.57
N LEU A 59 -6.89 15.14 2.73
CA LEU A 59 -6.86 16.60 2.53
C LEU A 59 -8.15 17.12 1.88
N ALA A 60 -8.63 16.46 0.82
CA ALA A 60 -9.88 16.86 0.15
C ALA A 60 -11.09 16.83 1.10
N ARG A 61 -11.12 15.83 2.01
CA ARG A 61 -12.15 15.69 3.04
C ARG A 61 -12.01 16.68 4.17
N ALA A 62 -10.79 17.10 4.52
CA ALA A 62 -10.53 18.16 5.48
C ALA A 62 -10.89 19.56 4.93
N ALA A 63 -10.84 19.74 3.60
CA ALA A 63 -11.18 20.99 2.93
C ALA A 63 -12.69 21.14 2.62
N SER A 64 -13.53 20.17 3.00
CA SER A 64 -14.96 20.15 2.69
C SER A 64 -15.82 20.24 3.97
N ASP A 65 -16.62 21.30 4.13
CA ASP A 65 -17.57 21.49 5.24
C ASP A 65 -18.88 20.69 5.07
N THR A 66 -18.78 19.38 4.82
CA THR A 66 -19.96 18.48 4.67
C THR A 66 -20.09 17.52 5.85
N PHE A 67 -21.25 16.86 6.01
CA PHE A 67 -21.51 15.84 7.06
C PHE A 67 -20.51 14.66 7.08
N ALA A 68 -19.73 14.48 6.01
CA ALA A 68 -18.65 13.50 5.89
C ALA A 68 -17.25 14.13 5.93
N GLY A 69 -17.16 15.40 6.36
CA GLY A 69 -15.93 16.17 6.49
C GLY A 69 -15.10 15.73 7.70
N LEU A 70 -13.79 15.59 7.48
CA LEU A 70 -12.83 15.29 8.55
C LEU A 70 -12.48 16.62 9.24
N ARG A 71 -12.44 16.63 10.58
CA ARG A 71 -11.95 17.82 11.29
C ARG A 71 -10.51 18.11 10.83
N PRO A 72 -10.18 19.32 10.36
CA PRO A 72 -8.86 19.62 9.81
C PRO A 72 -7.71 19.30 10.77
N ILE A 73 -7.95 19.40 12.08
CA ILE A 73 -6.98 19.08 13.12
C ILE A 73 -6.61 17.59 13.20
N ASP A 74 -7.49 16.69 12.74
CA ASP A 74 -7.25 15.24 12.76
C ASP A 74 -6.51 14.77 11.48
N ALA A 75 -6.49 15.58 10.42
CA ALA A 75 -5.86 15.25 9.14
C ALA A 75 -4.36 14.91 9.24
N PRO A 76 -3.51 15.65 9.98
CA PRO A 76 -2.10 15.30 10.13
C PRO A 76 -1.89 13.93 10.76
N GLY A 77 -2.70 13.57 11.76
CA GLY A 77 -2.60 12.26 12.41
C GLY A 77 -2.91 11.10 11.45
N PHE A 78 -3.95 11.27 10.63
CA PHE A 78 -4.33 10.29 9.60
C PHE A 78 -3.22 10.13 8.56
N ILE A 79 -2.66 11.22 8.06
CA ILE A 79 -1.57 11.20 7.08
C ILE A 79 -0.34 10.46 7.65
N ILE A 80 0.04 10.74 8.91
CA ILE A 80 1.16 10.06 9.57
C ILE A 80 0.88 8.55 9.66
N ALA A 81 -0.31 8.14 10.10
CA ALA A 81 -0.67 6.73 10.19
C ALA A 81 -0.63 6.02 8.82
N GLN A 82 -1.11 6.69 7.77
CA GLN A 82 -1.06 6.19 6.40
C GLN A 82 0.39 6.01 5.92
N LEU A 83 1.25 6.99 6.15
CA LEU A 83 2.67 6.92 5.78
C LEU A 83 3.39 5.78 6.51
N ILE A 84 3.12 5.58 7.81
CA ILE A 84 3.68 4.47 8.59
C ILE A 84 3.18 3.13 8.03
N GLY A 85 1.88 3.01 7.69
CA GLY A 85 1.31 1.81 7.09
C GLY A 85 1.92 1.48 5.73
N ALA A 86 2.08 2.50 4.88
CA ALA A 86 2.70 2.37 3.57
C ALA A 86 4.18 1.92 3.67
N PHE A 87 4.93 2.52 4.59
CA PHE A 87 6.32 2.16 4.84
C PHE A 87 6.44 0.72 5.33
N ALA A 88 5.62 0.33 6.31
CA ALA A 88 5.62 -1.03 6.86
C ALA A 88 5.29 -2.08 5.79
N ALA A 89 4.26 -1.85 4.96
CA ALA A 89 3.91 -2.76 3.86
C ALA A 89 5.05 -2.89 2.84
N THR A 90 5.62 -1.75 2.43
CA THR A 90 6.71 -1.74 1.46
C THR A 90 7.95 -2.47 1.98
N TYR A 91 8.31 -2.26 3.25
CA TYR A 91 9.45 -2.95 3.87
C TYR A 91 9.20 -4.46 3.98
N LEU A 92 8.01 -4.86 4.41
CA LEU A 92 7.63 -6.27 4.50
C LEU A 92 7.71 -6.96 3.13
N PHE A 93 7.12 -6.36 2.09
CA PHE A 93 7.14 -6.96 0.76
C PHE A 93 8.53 -6.99 0.14
N ARG A 94 9.38 -5.98 0.44
CA ARG A 94 10.78 -6.00 0.03
C ARG A 94 11.59 -7.09 0.73
N TRP A 95 11.27 -7.40 1.99
CA TRP A 95 11.89 -8.51 2.71
C TRP A 95 11.38 -9.87 2.22
N LEU A 96 10.08 -10.00 1.99
CA LEU A 96 9.43 -11.25 1.55
C LEU A 96 9.81 -11.63 0.11
N VAL A 97 10.14 -10.63 -0.71
CA VAL A 97 10.50 -10.82 -2.13
C VAL A 97 11.92 -10.34 -2.35
N PRO A 98 12.93 -11.22 -2.26
CA PRO A 98 14.27 -10.93 -2.71
C PRO A 98 14.22 -10.55 -4.19
N THR A 99 14.83 -9.42 -4.55
CA THR A 99 15.15 -9.18 -5.95
C THR A 99 16.26 -10.16 -6.32
N LEU A 100 16.05 -10.92 -7.39
CA LEU A 100 16.96 -11.91 -7.95
C LEU A 100 18.33 -11.40 -8.49
N PRO A 101 18.70 -10.10 -8.53
CA PRO A 101 19.99 -9.71 -9.10
C PRO A 101 21.23 -10.33 -8.41
N LYS A 102 21.13 -10.74 -7.14
CA LYS A 102 22.29 -11.31 -6.43
C LYS A 102 22.64 -12.74 -6.86
N ASP A 103 21.68 -13.47 -7.43
CA ASP A 103 21.89 -14.85 -7.89
C ASP A 103 21.91 -14.96 -9.42
N ALA A 104 21.60 -13.87 -10.13
CA ALA A 104 21.60 -13.83 -11.59
C ALA A 104 22.99 -14.11 -12.18
N ASP A 105 24.05 -13.56 -11.56
CA ASP A 105 25.44 -13.79 -11.98
C ASP A 105 25.89 -15.25 -11.78
N ALA A 106 25.24 -15.99 -10.88
CA ALA A 106 25.55 -17.42 -10.64
C ALA A 106 24.91 -18.36 -11.67
N VAL A 107 23.97 -17.87 -12.48
CA VAL A 107 23.21 -18.67 -13.47
C VAL A 107 23.63 -18.36 -14.91
N ILE A 108 24.44 -17.32 -15.14
CA ILE A 108 24.98 -17.01 -16.47
C ILE A 108 26.02 -18.08 -16.84
N VAL A 109 25.65 -18.95 -17.78
CA VAL A 109 26.57 -19.91 -18.40
C VAL A 109 27.54 -19.13 -19.28
N PRO A 110 28.87 -19.20 -19.04
CA PRO A 110 29.85 -18.57 -19.91
C PRO A 110 29.80 -19.21 -21.31
N HIS A 111 29.49 -18.43 -22.34
CA HIS A 111 29.70 -18.86 -23.71
C HIS A 111 31.13 -18.50 -24.14
N ASP A 112 31.98 -19.51 -24.36
CA ASP A 112 33.31 -19.31 -24.96
C ASP A 112 33.12 -18.88 -26.42
N GLU A 113 33.68 -17.73 -26.79
CA GLU A 113 33.46 -17.03 -28.07
C GLU A 113 34.15 -17.72 -29.27
N LYS A 114 34.49 -19.01 -29.13
CA LYS A 114 35.36 -19.75 -30.06
C LYS A 114 34.66 -20.37 -31.26
N ASP A 115 33.34 -20.26 -31.39
CA ASP A 115 32.59 -20.91 -32.47
C ASP A 115 32.41 -20.04 -33.74
N LYS A 116 33.32 -19.08 -33.96
CA LYS A 116 33.27 -18.13 -35.10
C LYS A 116 34.50 -18.18 -36.03
N ARG A 117 35.23 -19.28 -36.11
CA ARG A 117 36.33 -19.43 -37.10
C ARG A 117 36.20 -20.69 -37.92
#